data_AF-A0AAW5XPQ2-F1
#
_entry.id   AF-A0AAW5XPQ2-F1
#
_cell.length_a   1.000
_cell.length_b   1.000
_cell.length_c   1.000
_cell.angle_alpha   90.00
_cell.angle_beta   90.00
_cell.angle_gamma   90.00
#
_symmetry.space_group_name_H-M   'P 1'
#
loop_
_entity.id
_entity.type
_entity.pdbx_description
1 polymer ?
#
loop_
_entity_poly.entity_id
_entity_poly.type
_entity_poly.pdbx_seq_one_letter_code
_entity_poly.pdbx_strand_id
1 'polypeptide(L)'
;MEFHEQKILPAVRQIKDLEKLLHSSYEYIVILDIHVGQLKSVISLAKQYCKKVFLHVDLIHGLQSDGHATEYLCQEFRPYGLLSTKASVIMKAKQKGVVAIQRIFLIDSSAMEKSCNLLDKTKPDYIEVLPGALTDVIAEVKERTGVPILAGGFIRTVDDVEKALNAGATAITTSKRELWKHYQKK
;
A
#
# COMPACT_ATOMS: atom_id res chain seq x y z
N MET A 1 0.92 16.69 1.57
CA MET A 1 -0.12 15.69 1.31
C MET A 1 0.33 14.40 2.00
N GLU A 2 -0.14 14.17 3.23
CA GLU A 2 0.09 12.94 3.98
C GLU A 2 -1.30 12.40 4.36
N PHE A 3 -1.83 11.51 3.52
CA PHE A 3 -3.08 10.73 3.71
C PHE A 3 -4.24 11.40 4.47
N HIS A 4 -4.45 12.72 4.39
CA HIS A 4 -5.46 13.45 5.16
C HIS A 4 -5.49 13.10 6.67
N GLU A 5 -4.31 12.99 7.30
CA GLU A 5 -4.13 12.57 8.71
C GLU A 5 -4.55 11.13 9.02
N GLN A 6 -4.77 10.31 8.00
CA GLN A 6 -5.10 8.90 8.16
C GLN A 6 -3.84 8.10 8.52
N LYS A 7 -3.67 7.84 9.83
CA LYS A 7 -2.56 7.02 10.36
C LYS A 7 -2.58 5.57 9.89
N ILE A 8 -3.78 5.01 9.65
CA ILE A 8 -3.95 3.60 9.27
C ILE A 8 -4.59 3.49 7.89
N LEU A 9 -3.95 2.72 7.02
CA LEU A 9 -4.46 2.26 5.73
C LEU A 9 -5.00 0.82 5.91
N PRO A 10 -6.33 0.63 5.90
CA PRO A 10 -6.92 -0.69 6.04
C PRO A 10 -6.55 -1.58 4.85
N ALA A 11 -5.93 -2.72 5.14
CA ALA A 11 -5.52 -3.70 4.14
C ALA A 11 -6.56 -4.83 4.03
N VAL A 12 -7.34 -4.77 2.96
CA VAL A 12 -8.49 -5.64 2.68
C VAL A 12 -8.03 -6.92 1.97
N ARG A 13 -8.37 -8.07 2.55
CA ARG A 13 -8.18 -9.40 1.93
C ARG A 13 -9.49 -10.08 1.57
N GLN A 14 -10.60 -9.63 2.14
CA GLN A 14 -11.92 -10.23 1.94
C GLN A 14 -12.91 -9.14 1.57
N ILE A 15 -13.82 -9.44 0.64
CA ILE A 15 -14.86 -8.50 0.20
C ILE A 15 -15.75 -8.06 1.37
N LYS A 16 -16.01 -8.95 2.34
CA LYS A 16 -16.77 -8.62 3.56
C LYS A 16 -16.10 -7.50 4.39
N ASP A 17 -14.79 -7.35 4.30
CA ASP A 17 -14.06 -6.26 4.95
C ASP A 17 -14.17 -4.97 4.16
N LEU A 18 -14.19 -5.06 2.83
CA LEU A 18 -14.45 -3.90 1.97
C LEU A 18 -15.79 -3.25 2.32
N GLU A 19 -16.87 -4.04 2.40
CA GLU A 19 -18.21 -3.52 2.70
C GLU A 19 -18.25 -2.69 4.00
N LYS A 20 -17.59 -3.17 5.05
CA LYS A 20 -17.49 -2.44 6.33
C LYS A 20 -16.69 -1.14 6.18
N LEU A 21 -15.62 -1.16 5.38
CA LEU A 21 -14.75 -0.02 5.16
C LEU A 21 -15.39 1.04 4.26
N LEU A 22 -16.29 0.66 3.35
CA LEU A 22 -17.03 1.61 2.52
C LEU A 22 -17.85 2.59 3.37
N HIS A 23 -18.46 2.10 4.46
CA HIS A 23 -19.20 2.91 5.42
C HIS A 23 -18.34 3.56 6.51
N SER A 24 -17.03 3.30 6.52
CA SER A 24 -16.11 3.87 7.50
C SER A 24 -15.64 5.27 7.11
N SER A 25 -15.00 5.97 8.05
CA SER A 25 -14.39 7.28 7.80
C SER A 25 -13.09 7.20 7.00
N TYR A 26 -12.58 5.99 6.72
CA TYR A 26 -11.32 5.82 5.99
C TYR A 26 -11.50 6.23 4.53
N GLU A 27 -10.62 7.10 4.04
CA GLU A 27 -10.63 7.53 2.64
C GLU A 27 -9.74 6.62 1.79
N TYR A 28 -8.57 6.28 2.32
CA TYR A 28 -7.60 5.43 1.63
C TYR A 28 -7.72 3.97 2.06
N ILE A 29 -7.83 3.05 1.11
CA ILE A 29 -7.91 1.62 1.37
C ILE A 29 -6.93 0.86 0.49
N VAL A 30 -6.34 -0.21 1.02
CA VAL A 30 -5.42 -1.08 0.29
C VAL A 30 -6.11 -2.41 0.03
N ILE A 31 -6.22 -2.82 -1.23
CA ILE A 31 -6.74 -4.13 -1.60
C ILE A 31 -5.56 -5.05 -1.85
N LEU A 32 -5.40 -6.03 -0.96
CA LEU A 32 -4.30 -6.99 -1.03
C LEU A 32 -4.63 -8.19 -1.89
N ASP A 33 -5.88 -8.65 -1.94
CA ASP A 33 -6.24 -9.90 -2.59
C ASP A 33 -7.57 -9.73 -3.32
N ILE A 34 -7.57 -9.99 -4.64
CA ILE A 34 -8.76 -9.85 -5.48
C ILE A 34 -8.65 -10.67 -6.76
N HIS A 35 -9.78 -11.18 -7.25
CA HIS A 35 -9.87 -11.78 -8.58
C HIS A 35 -10.16 -10.72 -9.64
N VAL A 36 -9.56 -10.87 -10.83
CA VAL A 36 -9.77 -9.94 -11.96
C VAL A 36 -11.25 -9.76 -12.32
N GLY A 37 -12.06 -10.81 -12.20
CA GLY A 37 -13.51 -10.76 -12.46
C GLY A 37 -14.30 -9.88 -11.48
N GLN A 38 -13.80 -9.68 -10.26
CA GLN A 38 -14.43 -8.85 -9.24
C GLN A 38 -13.90 -7.41 -9.21
N LEU A 39 -12.74 -7.18 -9.84
CA LEU A 39 -12.01 -5.92 -9.80
C LEU A 39 -12.86 -4.72 -10.24
N LYS A 40 -13.64 -4.89 -11.32
CA LYS A 40 -14.54 -3.84 -11.84
C LYS A 40 -15.58 -3.42 -10.83
N SER A 41 -16.27 -4.39 -10.25
CA SER A 41 -17.33 -4.16 -9.27
C SER A 41 -16.77 -3.51 -8.01
N VAL A 42 -15.64 -4.01 -7.50
CA VAL A 42 -14.99 -3.50 -6.29
C VAL A 42 -14.51 -2.05 -6.46
N ILE A 43 -13.86 -1.73 -7.58
CA ILE A 43 -13.37 -0.36 -7.82
C ILE A 43 -14.52 0.60 -8.08
N SER A 44 -15.55 0.17 -8.83
CA SER A 44 -16.75 0.97 -9.05
C SER A 44 -17.44 1.30 -7.73
N LEU A 45 -17.63 0.29 -6.87
CA LEU A 45 -18.23 0.46 -5.56
C LEU A 45 -17.38 1.38 -4.67
N ALA A 46 -16.07 1.18 -4.61
CA ALA A 46 -15.18 2.07 -3.85
C ALA A 46 -15.27 3.53 -4.33
N LYS A 47 -15.35 3.76 -5.64
CA LYS A 47 -15.53 5.11 -6.22
C LYS A 47 -16.88 5.74 -5.84
N GLN A 48 -17.97 4.96 -5.81
CA GLN A 48 -19.29 5.45 -5.38
C GLN A 48 -19.28 5.97 -3.93
N TYR A 49 -18.48 5.35 -3.07
CA TYR A 49 -18.28 5.78 -1.68
C TYR A 49 -17.09 6.73 -1.50
N CYS A 50 -16.61 7.34 -2.60
CA CYS A 50 -15.49 8.28 -2.63
C CYS A 50 -14.20 7.75 -1.97
N LYS A 51 -13.94 6.44 -2.04
CA LYS A 51 -12.74 5.81 -1.49
C LYS A 51 -11.59 5.82 -2.51
N LYS A 52 -10.39 6.18 -2.05
CA LYS A 52 -9.14 6.12 -2.80
C LYS A 52 -8.50 4.74 -2.62
N VAL A 53 -8.51 3.95 -3.69
CA VAL A 53 -8.07 2.55 -3.65
C VAL A 53 -6.63 2.41 -4.12
N PHE A 54 -5.83 1.76 -3.30
CA PHE A 54 -4.55 1.20 -3.69
C PHE A 54 -4.71 -0.30 -4.00
N LEU A 55 -4.26 -0.74 -5.18
CA LEU A 55 -4.37 -2.13 -5.61
C LEU A 55 -3.02 -2.85 -5.57
N HIS A 56 -2.96 -4.02 -4.96
CA HIS A 56 -1.78 -4.87 -5.04
C HIS A 56 -1.76 -5.66 -6.35
N VAL A 57 -0.95 -5.25 -7.32
CA VAL A 57 -0.94 -5.84 -8.66
C VAL A 57 -0.49 -7.30 -8.65
N ASP A 58 0.52 -7.65 -7.83
CA ASP A 58 1.01 -9.04 -7.77
C ASP A 58 0.02 -10.05 -7.18
N LEU A 59 -1.05 -9.58 -6.51
CA LEU A 59 -2.05 -10.42 -5.86
C LEU A 59 -3.43 -10.29 -6.54
N ILE A 60 -3.44 -9.82 -7.80
CA ILE A 60 -4.64 -9.89 -8.64
C ILE A 60 -4.65 -11.26 -9.32
N HIS A 61 -5.51 -12.14 -8.82
CA HIS A 61 -5.66 -13.48 -9.38
C HIS A 61 -6.25 -13.40 -10.80
N GLY A 62 -5.57 -14.05 -11.75
CA GLY A 62 -5.94 -14.07 -13.16
C GLY A 62 -5.32 -12.95 -14.00
N LEU A 63 -4.44 -12.13 -13.42
CA LEU A 63 -3.69 -11.10 -14.15
C LEU A 63 -2.20 -11.20 -13.84
N GLN A 64 -1.36 -11.23 -14.87
CA GLN A 64 0.09 -11.24 -14.69
C GLN A 64 0.57 -9.85 -14.26
N SER A 65 1.43 -9.75 -13.25
CA SER A 65 1.99 -8.45 -12.85
C SER A 65 3.16 -8.03 -13.75
N ASP A 66 2.82 -7.46 -14.91
CA ASP A 66 3.76 -6.86 -15.87
C ASP A 66 3.35 -5.43 -16.27
N GLY A 67 4.12 -4.81 -17.16
CA GLY A 67 3.85 -3.45 -17.63
C GLY A 67 2.56 -3.32 -18.45
N HIS A 68 2.14 -4.35 -19.18
CA HIS A 68 0.92 -4.31 -19.99
C HIS A 68 -0.32 -4.45 -19.12
N ALA A 69 -0.31 -5.37 -18.16
CA ALA A 69 -1.33 -5.48 -17.14
C ALA A 69 -1.44 -4.19 -16.31
N THR A 70 -0.31 -3.59 -15.95
CA THR A 70 -0.30 -2.29 -15.26
C THR A 70 -0.96 -1.20 -16.10
N GLU A 71 -0.67 -1.15 -17.39
CA GLU A 71 -1.30 -0.21 -18.32
C GLU A 71 -2.81 -0.42 -18.43
N TYR A 72 -3.24 -1.67 -18.58
CA TYR A 72 -4.64 -2.06 -18.56
C TYR A 72 -5.34 -1.62 -17.27
N LEU A 73 -4.72 -1.87 -16.11
CA LEU A 73 -5.26 -1.47 -14.81
C LEU A 73 -5.44 0.04 -14.70
N CYS A 74 -4.43 0.81 -15.12
CA CYS A 74 -4.46 2.26 -15.12
C CYS A 74 -5.52 2.83 -16.08
N GLN A 75 -5.69 2.24 -17.27
CA GLN A 75 -6.63 2.75 -18.28
C GLN A 75 -8.09 2.42 -17.94
N GLU A 76 -8.38 1.16 -17.64
CA GLU A 76 -9.76 0.67 -17.44
C GLU A 76 -10.30 1.05 -16.07
N PHE A 77 -9.49 0.88 -15.03
CA PHE A 77 -9.99 1.01 -13.66
C PHE A 77 -9.59 2.33 -13.00
N ARG A 78 -8.49 2.96 -13.43
CA ARG A 78 -7.97 4.21 -12.85
C ARG A 78 -7.97 4.18 -11.30
N PRO A 79 -7.24 3.24 -10.67
CA PRO A 79 -7.09 3.23 -9.23
C PRO A 79 -6.34 4.48 -8.76
N TYR A 80 -6.41 4.78 -7.46
CA TYR A 80 -5.65 5.90 -6.90
C TYR A 80 -4.14 5.59 -6.90
N GLY A 81 -3.78 4.35 -6.58
CA GLY A 81 -2.40 3.89 -6.68
C GLY A 81 -2.27 2.38 -6.85
N LEU A 82 -1.07 1.96 -7.20
CA LEU A 82 -0.69 0.57 -7.38
C LEU A 82 0.44 0.20 -6.42
N LEU A 83 0.35 -0.98 -5.81
CA LEU A 83 1.42 -1.57 -5.03
C LEU A 83 1.98 -2.78 -5.76
N SER A 84 3.31 -2.87 -5.81
CA SER A 84 4.00 -4.06 -6.32
C SER A 84 5.42 -4.15 -5.77
N THR A 85 5.99 -5.35 -5.79
CA THR A 85 7.42 -5.57 -5.60
C THR A 85 8.22 -5.41 -6.89
N LYS A 86 7.57 -5.36 -8.05
CA LYS A 86 8.23 -5.35 -9.36
C LYS A 86 8.46 -3.93 -9.87
N ALA A 87 9.71 -3.62 -10.21
CA ALA A 87 10.10 -2.33 -10.77
C ALA A 87 9.37 -1.95 -12.07
N SER A 88 9.07 -2.92 -12.93
CA SER A 88 8.34 -2.69 -14.19
C SER A 88 6.95 -2.11 -13.95
N VAL A 89 6.24 -2.61 -12.92
CA VAL A 89 4.92 -2.12 -12.51
C VAL A 89 5.04 -0.70 -11.96
N ILE A 90 6.00 -0.44 -11.08
CA ILE A 90 6.21 0.88 -10.47
C ILE A 90 6.54 1.94 -11.52
N MET A 91 7.49 1.66 -12.42
CA MET A 91 7.84 2.58 -13.50
C MET A 91 6.65 2.88 -14.42
N LYS A 92 5.86 1.86 -14.76
CA LYS A 92 4.69 2.04 -15.64
C LYS A 92 3.54 2.78 -14.95
N ALA A 93 3.28 2.52 -13.67
CA ALA A 93 2.30 3.26 -12.88
C ALA A 93 2.61 4.75 -12.86
N LYS A 94 3.88 5.10 -12.62
CA LYS A 94 4.37 6.48 -12.67
C LYS A 94 4.21 7.13 -14.04
N GLN A 95 4.56 6.42 -15.12
CA GLN A 95 4.35 6.93 -16.49
C GLN A 95 2.89 7.25 -16.80
N LYS A 96 1.95 6.56 -16.14
CA LYS A 96 0.51 6.78 -16.27
C LYS A 96 -0.05 7.81 -15.28
N GLY A 97 0.80 8.43 -14.46
CA GLY A 97 0.38 9.41 -13.44
C GLY A 97 -0.41 8.80 -12.28
N VAL A 98 -0.25 7.49 -12.05
CA VAL A 98 -0.87 6.77 -10.92
C VAL A 98 0.16 6.63 -9.81
N VAL A 99 -0.28 6.80 -8.55
CA VAL A 99 0.62 6.71 -7.38
C VAL A 99 1.24 5.31 -7.33
N ALA A 100 2.57 5.24 -7.31
CA ALA A 100 3.30 3.98 -7.31
C ALA A 100 3.91 3.71 -5.94
N ILE A 101 3.50 2.60 -5.32
CA ILE A 101 3.99 2.15 -4.02
C ILE A 101 4.88 0.92 -4.22
N GLN A 102 6.18 1.08 -3.98
CA GLN A 102 7.12 -0.03 -4.07
C GLN A 102 7.13 -0.79 -2.73
N ARG A 103 6.75 -2.07 -2.76
CA ARG A 103 6.90 -2.97 -1.62
C ARG A 103 8.33 -3.49 -1.52
N ILE A 104 8.87 -3.48 -0.31
CA ILE A 104 10.16 -4.08 0.01
C ILE A 104 9.99 -5.04 1.19
N PHE A 105 10.60 -6.23 1.05
CA PHE A 105 10.62 -7.25 2.08
C PHE A 105 12.02 -7.30 2.67
N LEU A 106 12.15 -6.87 3.93
CA LEU A 106 13.41 -6.84 4.65
C LEU A 106 13.52 -8.14 5.44
N ILE A 107 14.22 -9.09 4.84
CA ILE A 107 14.52 -10.39 5.44
C ILE A 107 15.94 -10.37 6.02
N ASP A 108 16.85 -9.76 5.29
CA ASP A 108 18.28 -9.70 5.58
C ASP A 108 18.90 -8.43 4.98
N SER A 109 20.15 -8.14 5.36
CA SER A 109 20.88 -6.97 4.89
C SER A 109 21.03 -6.93 3.36
N SER A 110 21.16 -8.10 2.69
CA SER A 110 21.29 -8.12 1.23
C SER A 110 19.98 -7.74 0.53
N ALA A 111 18.82 -8.10 1.11
CA ALA A 111 17.52 -7.66 0.60
C ALA A 111 17.35 -6.15 0.75
N MET A 112 17.88 -5.56 1.83
CA MET A 112 17.88 -4.11 2.02
C MET A 112 18.68 -3.39 0.93
N GLU A 113 19.91 -3.82 0.65
CA GLU A 113 20.76 -3.21 -0.39
C GLU A 113 20.13 -3.33 -1.78
N LYS A 114 19.62 -4.52 -2.13
CA LYS A 114 18.90 -4.74 -3.40
C LYS A 114 17.68 -3.84 -3.51
N SER A 115 16.95 -3.67 -2.41
CA SER A 115 15.77 -2.82 -2.35
C SER A 115 16.16 -1.35 -2.54
N CYS A 116 17.20 -0.85 -1.88
CA CYS A 116 17.70 0.51 -2.08
C CYS A 116 18.09 0.77 -3.54
N ASN A 117 18.87 -0.14 -4.13
CA ASN A 117 19.23 -0.06 -5.55
C ASN A 117 18.03 -0.05 -6.49
N LEU A 118 16.95 -0.76 -6.14
CA LEU A 118 15.71 -0.75 -6.90
C LEU A 118 14.99 0.60 -6.76
N LEU A 119 14.93 1.13 -5.54
CA LEU A 119 14.29 2.40 -5.20
C LEU A 119 14.95 3.59 -5.89
N ASP A 120 16.29 3.60 -5.99
CA ASP A 120 17.04 4.62 -6.75
C ASP A 120 16.67 4.64 -8.22
N LYS A 121 16.39 3.46 -8.81
CA LYS A 121 16.02 3.32 -10.22
C LYS A 121 14.55 3.64 -10.49
N THR A 122 13.65 3.16 -9.63
CA THR A 122 12.20 3.28 -9.85
C THR A 122 11.64 4.60 -9.33
N LYS A 123 12.27 5.18 -8.30
CA LYS A 123 11.87 6.42 -7.60
C LYS A 123 10.36 6.41 -7.27
N PRO A 124 9.85 5.45 -6.51
CA PRO A 124 8.41 5.37 -6.24
C PRO A 124 7.91 6.59 -5.45
N ASP A 125 6.60 6.81 -5.46
CA ASP A 125 5.98 7.89 -4.68
C ASP A 125 5.93 7.55 -3.18
N TYR A 126 5.75 6.26 -2.87
CA TYR A 126 5.78 5.73 -1.51
C TYR A 126 6.50 4.39 -1.47
N ILE A 127 7.07 4.05 -0.33
CA ILE A 127 7.71 2.75 -0.09
C ILE A 127 6.91 2.03 0.98
N GLU A 128 6.50 0.79 0.75
CA GLU A 128 5.94 -0.05 1.81
C GLU A 128 7.00 -1.01 2.34
N VAL A 129 7.33 -0.86 3.63
CA VAL A 129 8.32 -1.67 4.33
C VAL A 129 7.62 -2.78 5.09
N LEU A 130 8.00 -4.02 4.82
CA LEU A 130 7.57 -5.19 5.55
C LEU A 130 8.80 -5.99 6.06
N PRO A 131 8.85 -6.40 7.34
CA PRO A 131 7.84 -6.19 8.38
C PRO A 131 7.91 -4.80 9.03
N GLY A 132 6.75 -4.19 9.29
CA GLY A 132 6.62 -2.86 9.89
C GLY A 132 6.96 -2.79 11.39
N ALA A 133 7.29 -3.93 12.00
CA ALA A 133 7.78 -3.99 13.38
C ALA A 133 9.27 -3.59 13.51
N LEU A 134 10.03 -3.56 12.41
CA LEU A 134 11.44 -3.18 12.40
C LEU A 134 11.59 -1.66 12.26
N THR A 135 11.36 -0.95 13.37
CA THR A 135 11.41 0.51 13.45
C THR A 135 12.76 1.10 13.03
N ASP A 136 13.86 0.47 13.45
CA ASP A 136 15.21 0.96 13.15
C ASP A 136 15.47 0.99 11.65
N VAL A 137 14.98 -0.03 10.92
CA VAL A 137 15.16 -0.13 9.48
C VAL A 137 14.22 0.82 8.73
N ILE A 138 13.03 1.08 9.25
CA ILE A 138 12.14 2.12 8.69
C ILE A 138 12.83 3.48 8.72
N ALA A 139 13.43 3.84 9.85
CA ALA A 139 14.17 5.09 9.99
C ALA A 139 15.35 5.15 9.01
N GLU A 140 16.13 4.08 8.90
CA GLU A 140 17.27 4.01 7.99
C GLU A 140 16.86 4.13 6.51
N VAL A 141 15.80 3.43 6.08
CA VAL A 141 15.29 3.53 4.70
C VAL A 141 14.79 4.95 4.41
N LYS A 142 14.14 5.61 5.39
CA LYS A 142 13.64 6.97 5.23
C LYS A 142 14.77 7.96 5.06
N GLU A 143 15.81 7.85 5.89
CA GLU A 143 16.98 8.74 5.83
C GLU A 143 17.74 8.59 4.50
N ARG A 144 17.91 7.35 4.03
CA ARG A 144 18.62 7.07 2.77
C ARG A 144 17.86 7.51 1.53
N THR A 145 16.54 7.31 1.50
CA THR A 145 15.74 7.53 0.27
C THR A 145 15.01 8.86 0.24
N GLY A 146 14.68 9.43 1.40
CA GLY A 146 13.85 10.63 1.52
C GLY A 146 12.38 10.44 1.09
N VAL A 147 11.97 9.22 0.73
CA VAL A 147 10.62 8.91 0.24
C VAL A 147 9.70 8.55 1.42
N PRO A 148 8.42 8.98 1.44
CA PRO A 148 7.45 8.59 2.46
C PRO A 148 7.29 7.07 2.59
N ILE A 149 7.28 6.57 3.82
CA ILE A 149 7.23 5.14 4.12
C ILE A 149 5.88 4.72 4.68
N LEU A 150 5.34 3.63 4.16
CA LEU A 150 4.23 2.88 4.72
C LEU A 150 4.78 1.67 5.46
N ALA A 151 4.50 1.53 6.75
CA ALA A 151 4.95 0.37 7.50
C ALA A 151 3.83 -0.69 7.54
N GLY A 152 4.16 -1.92 7.16
CA GLY A 152 3.18 -2.99 6.97
C GLY A 152 3.61 -4.34 7.51
N GLY A 153 2.66 -5.12 8.02
CA GLY A 153 2.91 -6.48 8.50
C GLY A 153 3.55 -6.54 9.89
N PHE A 154 3.19 -7.59 10.64
CA PHE A 154 3.58 -7.83 12.05
C PHE A 154 3.18 -6.75 13.07
N ILE A 155 2.41 -5.73 12.67
CA ILE A 155 1.85 -4.72 13.58
C ILE A 155 0.57 -5.27 14.23
N ARG A 156 0.61 -5.49 15.54
CA ARG A 156 -0.47 -6.19 16.28
C ARG A 156 -1.17 -5.30 17.29
N THR A 157 -0.48 -4.29 17.82
CA THR A 157 -0.97 -3.43 18.90
C THR A 157 -0.95 -1.96 18.51
N VAL A 158 -1.63 -1.13 19.30
CA VAL A 158 -1.60 0.33 19.16
C VAL A 158 -0.18 0.86 19.42
N ASP A 159 0.55 0.26 20.34
CA ASP A 159 1.94 0.59 20.64
C ASP A 159 2.87 0.32 19.43
N ASP A 160 2.69 -0.81 18.73
CA ASP A 160 3.44 -1.09 17.49
C ASP A 160 3.18 -0.02 16.41
N VAL A 161 1.93 0.44 16.29
CA VAL A 161 1.54 1.51 15.35
C VAL A 161 2.28 2.80 15.68
N GLU A 162 2.21 3.25 16.93
CA GLU A 162 2.84 4.51 17.35
C GLU A 162 4.38 4.43 17.27
N LYS A 163 4.98 3.27 17.59
CA LYS A 163 6.42 3.04 17.40
C LYS A 163 6.84 3.16 15.93
N ALA A 164 6.10 2.55 15.01
CA ALA A 164 6.39 2.63 13.58
C ALA A 164 6.22 4.06 13.03
N LEU A 165 5.18 4.79 13.47
CA LEU A 165 4.97 6.19 13.10
C LEU A 165 6.10 7.09 13.63
N ASN A 166 6.49 6.92 14.90
CA ASN A 166 7.60 7.67 15.53
C ASN A 166 8.95 7.38 14.87
N ALA A 167 9.15 6.16 14.38
CA ALA A 167 10.33 5.79 13.60
C ALA A 167 10.37 6.42 12.19
N GLY A 168 9.30 7.11 11.79
CA GLY A 168 9.24 7.88 10.55
C GLY A 168 8.28 7.32 9.50
N ALA A 169 7.52 6.26 9.78
CA ALA A 169 6.45 5.84 8.87
C ALA A 169 5.38 6.94 8.76
N THR A 170 4.96 7.21 7.53
CA THR A 170 3.89 8.16 7.21
C THR A 170 2.51 7.59 7.53
N ALA A 171 2.31 6.29 7.28
CA ALA A 171 1.09 5.59 7.64
C ALA A 171 1.32 4.09 7.77
N ILE A 172 0.38 3.39 8.40
CA ILE A 172 0.48 1.98 8.72
C ILE A 172 -0.51 1.16 7.88
N THR A 173 -0.02 0.16 7.14
CA THR A 173 -0.87 -0.81 6.44
C THR A 173 -1.11 -2.03 7.34
N THR A 174 -2.37 -2.28 7.71
CA THR A 174 -2.72 -3.43 8.56
C THR A 174 -4.02 -4.09 8.13
N SER A 175 -4.07 -5.41 8.23
CA SER A 175 -5.30 -6.19 8.04
C SER A 175 -6.07 -6.41 9.35
N LYS A 176 -5.61 -5.82 10.47
CA LYS A 176 -6.17 -6.07 11.80
C LYS A 176 -7.33 -5.14 12.10
N ARG A 177 -8.54 -5.70 12.10
CA ARG A 177 -9.83 -4.99 12.33
C ARG A 177 -9.89 -4.22 13.65
N GLU A 178 -9.24 -4.71 14.69
CA GLU A 178 -9.18 -4.04 16.00
C GLU A 178 -8.49 -2.68 15.90
N LEU A 179 -7.38 -2.61 15.16
CA LEU A 179 -6.65 -1.37 14.92
C LEU A 179 -7.47 -0.43 14.03
N TRP A 180 -8.20 -0.96 13.05
CA TRP A 180 -9.11 -0.15 12.24
C TRP A 180 -10.17 0.53 13.10
N LYS A 181 -10.81 -0.18 14.02
CA LYS A 181 -11.81 0.42 14.90
C LYS A 181 -11.23 1.46 15.85
N HIS A 182 -10.00 1.25 16.33
CA HIS A 182 -9.34 2.17 17.26
C HIS A 182 -8.99 3.50 16.60
N TYR A 183 -8.50 3.47 15.35
CA TYR A 183 -8.04 4.65 14.62
C TYR A 183 -9.09 5.23 13.66
N GLN A 184 -10.30 4.67 13.64
CA GLN A 184 -11.41 5.24 12.88
C GLN A 184 -11.83 6.55 13.52
N LYS A 185 -11.82 7.65 12.75
CA LYS A 185 -12.37 8.94 13.20
C LYS A 185 -13.88 8.75 13.41
N LYS A 186 -14.38 9.14 14.60
CA LYS A 186 -15.80 9.14 14.92
C LYS A 186 -16.53 10.23 14.15
#